data_AF-A0A924MSZ6-F1
#
_entry.id   AF-A0A924MSZ6-F1
#
_cell.length_a   1.000
_cell.length_b   1.000
_cell.length_c   1.000
_cell.angle_alpha   90.00
_cell.angle_beta   90.00
_cell.angle_gamma   90.00
#
_symmetry.space_group_name_H-M   'P 1'
#
loop_
_entity.id
_entity.type
_entity.pdbx_description
1 polymer ?
#
loop_
_entity_poly.entity_id
_entity_poly.type
_entity_poly.pdbx_seq_one_letter_code
_entity_poly.pdbx_strand_id
1 'polypeptide(L)'
;MRHAPLDRCMYCLATGTPRTEEHLVPRALGGRPTLRDAVCEPCRRLTGRLEQATLDREFAVPRTLLALKRRRARAKGPSHLPWVAIEGDTAPSASTPATFPRTFSLPAFDPPGLLAGHERTAPTRIDFVDCHLNLGTPTRQARALSPPLVDPHAYAHSIAKWAYALAVAERGLACCDTRPMRDLLLGRRDDVFAFVGTPAPRVTASREWLHDFDLHDDGAWLTVTLALFASGGMTPYQVVIGRTGCQASRAGGEAHPEAMPALAVVPRGGLEPPCP
;
A
#
# COMPACT_ATOMS: atom_id res chain seq x y z
N MET A 1 -6.94 8.72 -13.38
CA MET A 1 -8.02 9.51 -12.77
C MET A 1 -7.39 10.50 -11.79
N ARG A 2 -7.93 11.72 -11.68
CA ARG A 2 -7.47 12.75 -10.74
C ARG A 2 -8.68 13.13 -9.89
N HIS A 3 -8.53 13.14 -8.57
CA HIS A 3 -9.62 13.56 -7.67
C HIS A 3 -9.68 15.09 -7.61
N ALA A 4 -10.82 15.60 -7.10
CA ALA A 4 -11.00 17.03 -6.85
C ALA A 4 -9.86 17.60 -5.99
N PRO A 5 -9.46 18.86 -6.20
CA PRO A 5 -8.44 19.50 -5.38
C PRO A 5 -8.93 19.69 -3.94
N LEU A 6 -8.01 19.56 -2.99
CA LEU A 6 -8.30 19.85 -1.59
C LEU A 6 -8.05 21.34 -1.27
N ASP A 7 -8.92 21.89 -0.42
CA ASP A 7 -8.84 23.28 0.04
C ASP A 7 -7.77 23.50 1.13
N ARG A 8 -7.25 22.42 1.71
CA ARG A 8 -6.24 22.41 2.77
C ARG A 8 -5.36 21.15 2.71
N CYS A 9 -4.22 21.18 3.41
CA CYS A 9 -3.34 20.01 3.50
C CYS A 9 -4.05 18.84 4.21
N MET A 10 -4.06 17.65 3.62
CA MET A 10 -4.75 16.48 4.18
C MET A 10 -4.15 15.98 5.50
N TYR A 11 -2.90 16.30 5.81
CA TYR A 11 -2.23 15.86 7.05
C TYR A 11 -2.27 16.92 8.16
N CYS A 12 -1.84 18.16 7.89
CA CYS A 12 -1.78 19.20 8.92
C CYS A 12 -2.98 20.17 8.90
N LEU A 13 -3.89 20.03 7.94
CA LEU A 13 -5.06 20.90 7.73
C LEU A 13 -4.76 22.38 7.45
N ALA A 14 -3.50 22.75 7.24
CA ALA A 14 -3.13 24.12 6.91
C ALA A 14 -3.75 24.55 5.58
N THR A 15 -4.37 25.73 5.57
CA THR A 15 -4.88 26.44 4.39
C THR A 15 -3.83 27.44 3.89
N GLY A 16 -4.05 28.04 2.71
CA GLY A 16 -3.23 29.15 2.19
C GLY A 16 -1.78 28.81 1.79
N THR A 17 -1.30 27.59 2.05
CA THR A 17 0.03 27.14 1.63
C THR A 17 -0.01 26.48 0.25
N PRO A 18 1.03 26.63 -0.59
CA PRO A 18 1.17 25.86 -1.82
C PRO A 18 1.14 24.36 -1.51
N ARG A 19 0.33 23.62 -2.27
CA ARG A 19 0.16 22.18 -2.13
C ARG A 19 0.52 21.47 -3.42
N THR A 20 0.85 20.19 -3.28
CA THR A 20 1.22 19.30 -4.37
C THR A 20 0.29 18.10 -4.41
N GLU A 21 0.45 17.26 -5.42
CA GLU A 21 -0.31 16.02 -5.53
C GLU A 21 0.14 14.98 -4.51
N GLU A 22 -0.81 14.21 -4.00
CA GLU A 22 -0.57 13.02 -3.17
C GLU A 22 -1.05 11.77 -3.92
N HIS A 23 -0.27 10.69 -3.87
CA HIS A 23 -0.65 9.45 -4.55
C HIS A 23 -1.50 8.57 -3.63
N LEU A 24 -2.59 8.00 -4.15
CA LEU A 24 -3.40 7.04 -3.39
C LEU A 24 -2.62 5.74 -3.14
N VAL A 25 -2.05 5.22 -4.24
CA VAL A 25 -1.05 4.15 -4.25
C VAL A 25 0.18 4.71 -4.96
N PRO A 26 1.40 4.50 -4.46
CA PRO A 26 2.59 5.09 -5.07
C PRO A 26 2.74 4.70 -6.53
N ARG A 27 3.19 5.65 -7.33
CA ARG A 27 3.60 5.39 -8.72
C ARG A 27 4.66 4.31 -8.82
N ALA A 28 5.52 4.21 -7.82
CA ALA A 28 6.54 3.19 -7.67
C ALA A 28 5.97 1.75 -7.65
N LEU A 29 4.73 1.59 -7.19
CA LEU A 29 4.00 0.32 -7.14
C LEU A 29 3.05 0.13 -8.34
N GLY A 30 2.99 1.09 -9.28
CA GLY A 30 2.09 1.03 -10.42
C GLY A 30 0.82 1.87 -10.25
N GLY A 31 0.66 2.52 -9.09
CA GLY A 31 -0.44 3.46 -8.85
C GLY A 31 -0.41 4.67 -9.78
N ARG A 32 -1.60 5.12 -10.19
CA ARG A 32 -1.80 6.28 -11.07
C ARG A 32 -2.69 7.37 -10.47
N PRO A 33 -3.74 7.04 -9.69
CA PRO A 33 -4.60 8.07 -9.11
C PRO A 33 -3.85 8.96 -8.12
N THR A 34 -4.14 10.27 -8.19
CA THR A 34 -3.63 11.27 -7.25
C THR A 34 -4.74 12.19 -6.76
N LEU A 35 -4.61 12.64 -5.50
CA LEU A 35 -5.32 13.79 -4.95
C LEU A 35 -4.60 15.06 -5.38
N ARG A 36 -5.34 16.04 -5.91
CA ARG A 36 -4.76 17.33 -6.33
C ARG A 36 -4.70 18.29 -5.15
N ASP A 37 -3.67 19.15 -5.14
CA ASP A 37 -3.48 20.20 -4.14
C ASP A 37 -3.67 19.69 -2.70
N ALA A 38 -3.17 18.49 -2.42
CA ALA A 38 -3.52 17.70 -1.26
C ALA A 38 -2.52 17.84 -0.10
N VAL A 39 -1.23 18.01 -0.41
CA VAL A 39 -0.18 17.97 0.60
C VAL A 39 0.76 19.16 0.51
N CYS A 40 0.99 19.84 1.65
CA CYS A 40 1.97 20.91 1.75
C CYS A 40 3.40 20.34 1.81
N GLU A 41 4.39 21.14 1.42
CA GLU A 41 5.78 20.68 1.30
C GLU A 41 6.36 20.06 2.59
N PRO A 42 6.15 20.63 3.80
CA PRO A 42 6.63 20.01 5.04
C PRO A 42 6.09 18.60 5.26
N CYS A 43 4.77 18.42 5.09
CA CYS A 43 4.13 17.12 5.26
C CYS A 43 4.61 16.11 4.20
N ARG A 44 4.75 16.55 2.95
CA ARG A 44 5.26 15.72 1.84
C ARG A 44 6.66 15.18 2.14
N ARG A 45 7.56 16.03 2.67
CA ARG A 45 8.92 15.60 3.02
C ARG A 45 8.93 14.60 4.16
N LEU A 46 8.08 14.81 5.16
CA LEU A 46 8.01 13.95 6.33
C LEU A 46 7.52 12.54 5.95
N THR A 47 6.33 12.45 5.32
CA THR A 47 5.73 11.17 4.94
C THR A 47 6.52 10.47 3.82
N GLY A 48 7.09 11.24 2.89
CA GLY A 48 7.83 10.69 1.76
C GLY A 48 9.15 10.01 2.14
N ARG A 49 9.77 10.35 3.29
CA ARG A 49 11.01 9.70 3.76
C ARG A 49 10.76 8.24 4.15
N LEU A 50 9.75 7.98 4.96
CA LEU A 50 9.39 6.62 5.40
C LEU A 50 8.91 5.79 4.22
N GLU A 51 8.05 6.36 3.37
CA GLU A 51 7.58 5.71 2.15
C GLU A 51 8.74 5.30 1.23
N GLN A 52 9.70 6.20 0.99
CA GLN A 52 10.82 5.91 0.10
C GLN A 52 11.69 4.77 0.63
N ALA A 53 11.90 4.69 1.94
CA ALA A 53 12.64 3.58 2.56
C ALA A 53 11.93 2.24 2.34
N THR A 54 10.62 2.19 2.60
CA THR A 54 9.77 1.01 2.38
C THR A 54 9.76 0.59 0.91
N LEU A 55 9.64 1.56 -0.01
CA LEU A 55 9.61 1.31 -1.44
C LEU A 55 10.94 0.77 -1.99
N ASP A 56 12.06 1.23 -1.44
CA ASP A 56 13.41 0.85 -1.91
C ASP A 56 13.90 -0.46 -1.29
N ARG A 57 13.41 -0.84 -0.10
CA ARG A 57 13.79 -2.08 0.59
C ARG A 57 12.75 -3.17 0.37
N GLU A 58 11.56 -2.97 0.93
CA GLU A 58 10.56 -4.03 1.09
C GLU A 58 9.81 -4.32 -0.23
N PHE A 59 9.59 -3.29 -1.04
CA PHE A 59 8.95 -3.47 -2.35
C PHE A 59 9.95 -3.61 -3.51
N ALA A 60 11.26 -3.75 -3.25
CA ALA A 60 12.27 -3.84 -4.31
C ALA A 60 12.05 -5.04 -5.23
N VAL A 61 11.73 -6.20 -4.66
CA VAL A 61 11.50 -7.46 -5.40
C VAL A 61 10.25 -7.36 -6.29
N PRO A 62 9.03 -7.13 -5.76
CA PRO A 62 7.84 -7.07 -6.61
C PRO A 62 7.93 -5.99 -7.68
N ARG A 63 8.53 -4.83 -7.36
CA ARG A 63 8.77 -3.77 -8.36
C ARG A 63 9.71 -4.18 -9.48
N THR A 64 10.66 -5.06 -9.20
CA THR A 64 11.59 -5.58 -10.23
C THR A 64 10.92 -6.64 -11.08
N LEU A 65 10.21 -7.60 -10.45
CA LEU A 65 9.53 -8.68 -11.16
C LEU A 65 8.43 -8.18 -12.10
N LEU A 66 7.71 -7.13 -11.69
CA LEU A 66 6.65 -6.50 -12.50
C LEU A 66 7.18 -5.41 -13.46
N ALA A 67 8.51 -5.24 -13.56
CA ALA A 67 9.14 -4.20 -14.37
C ALA A 67 8.54 -2.79 -14.16
N LEU A 68 8.16 -2.47 -12.91
CA LEU A 68 7.48 -1.22 -12.59
C LEU A 68 8.39 -0.03 -12.81
N LYS A 69 7.81 1.05 -13.35
CA LYS A 69 8.57 2.24 -13.77
C LYS A 69 9.39 2.81 -12.61
N ARG A 70 10.70 2.85 -12.80
CA ARG A 70 11.65 3.52 -11.90
C ARG A 70 11.98 4.93 -12.44
N ARG A 71 12.47 5.81 -11.56
CA ARG A 71 13.04 7.10 -12.01
C ARG A 71 14.23 6.83 -12.94
N ARG A 72 14.48 7.72 -13.90
CA ARG A 72 15.50 7.54 -14.96
C ARG A 72 16.88 7.15 -14.40
N ALA A 73 17.31 7.77 -13.30
CA ALA A 73 18.58 7.46 -12.63
C ALA A 73 18.68 6.02 -12.10
N ARG A 74 17.55 5.34 -11.87
CA ARG A 74 17.47 3.95 -11.38
C ARG A 74 16.71 3.05 -12.37
N ALA A 75 16.63 3.44 -13.64
CA ALA A 75 15.81 2.76 -14.64
C ALA A 75 16.20 1.30 -14.87
N LYS A 76 17.50 0.97 -14.72
CA LYS A 76 18.01 -0.40 -14.90
C LYS A 76 17.62 -1.36 -13.78
N GLY A 77 17.10 -0.86 -12.64
CA GLY A 77 16.83 -1.70 -11.46
C GLY A 77 18.11 -2.28 -10.85
N PRO A 78 17.99 -3.11 -9.80
CA PRO A 78 19.13 -3.84 -9.27
C PRO A 78 19.51 -4.96 -10.25
N SER A 79 20.82 -5.16 -10.49
CA SER A 79 21.33 -6.26 -11.33
C SER A 79 21.16 -7.63 -10.69
N HIS A 80 21.09 -7.67 -9.36
CA HIS A 80 20.86 -8.87 -8.56
C HIS A 80 19.68 -8.63 -7.62
N LEU A 81 18.84 -9.65 -7.48
CA LEU A 81 17.81 -9.69 -6.45
C LEU A 81 18.36 -10.40 -5.20
N PRO A 82 17.65 -10.33 -4.05
CA PRO A 82 18.07 -11.04 -2.85
C PRO A 82 18.35 -12.52 -3.12
N TRP A 83 19.22 -13.11 -2.31
CA TRP A 83 19.57 -14.52 -2.40
C TRP A 83 18.32 -15.37 -2.19
N VAL A 84 18.11 -16.34 -3.07
CA VAL A 84 16.98 -17.27 -3.00
C VAL A 84 17.49 -18.70 -2.88
N ALA A 85 16.79 -19.52 -2.10
CA ALA A 85 16.99 -20.97 -2.13
C ALA A 85 16.09 -21.53 -3.23
N ILE A 86 16.70 -21.94 -4.33
CA ILE A 86 15.99 -22.64 -5.40
C ILE A 86 15.99 -24.12 -5.06
N GLU A 87 14.87 -24.81 -5.28
CA GLU A 87 14.79 -26.25 -5.01
C GLU A 87 15.84 -27.00 -5.86
N GLY A 88 16.68 -27.79 -5.19
CA GLY A 88 17.82 -28.50 -5.79
C GLY A 88 19.18 -27.78 -5.64
N ASP A 89 19.22 -26.54 -5.17
CA ASP A 89 20.48 -25.86 -4.85
C ASP A 89 20.98 -26.27 -3.44
N THR A 90 22.28 -26.55 -3.32
CA THR A 90 22.93 -26.85 -2.03
C THR A 90 23.23 -25.60 -1.20
N ALA A 91 23.15 -24.42 -1.80
CA ALA A 91 23.35 -23.13 -1.15
C ALA A 91 22.48 -22.06 -1.83
N PRO A 92 22.05 -21.00 -1.11
CA PRO A 92 21.42 -19.85 -1.74
C PRO A 92 22.31 -19.33 -2.87
N SER A 93 21.73 -18.95 -4.00
CA SER A 93 22.45 -18.37 -5.13
C SER A 93 21.91 -16.98 -5.48
N ALA A 94 22.81 -16.08 -5.90
CA ALA A 94 22.41 -14.78 -6.42
C ALA A 94 21.69 -14.99 -7.76
N SER A 95 20.44 -14.56 -7.87
CA SER A 95 19.65 -14.71 -9.09
C SER A 95 19.45 -13.37 -9.79
N THR A 96 19.35 -13.46 -11.12
CA THR A 96 19.00 -12.31 -11.96
C THR A 96 17.47 -12.18 -12.01
N PRO A 97 16.92 -11.00 -12.33
CA PRO A 97 15.47 -10.86 -12.53
C PRO A 97 14.83 -11.84 -13.53
N ALA A 98 15.62 -12.35 -14.49
CA ALA A 98 15.17 -13.34 -15.47
C ALA A 98 15.04 -14.75 -14.88
N THR A 99 15.91 -15.11 -13.92
CA THR A 99 15.95 -16.41 -13.27
C THR A 99 15.30 -16.43 -11.89
N PHE A 100 14.93 -15.26 -11.36
CA PHE A 100 14.30 -15.12 -10.05
C PHE A 100 12.88 -15.72 -10.05
N PRO A 101 12.47 -16.42 -8.98
CA PRO A 101 11.14 -17.01 -8.87
C PRO A 101 10.04 -15.95 -9.06
N ARG A 102 8.92 -16.28 -9.70
CA ARG A 102 7.80 -15.32 -9.85
C ARG A 102 6.98 -15.17 -8.55
N THR A 103 7.66 -15.21 -7.41
CA THR A 103 7.09 -15.16 -6.08
C THR A 103 7.85 -14.17 -5.20
N PHE A 104 7.15 -13.59 -4.23
CA PHE A 104 7.73 -12.74 -3.19
C PHE A 104 6.83 -12.78 -1.96
N SER A 105 7.38 -12.52 -0.78
CA SER A 105 6.56 -12.48 0.44
C SER A 105 6.27 -11.05 0.85
N LEU A 106 5.09 -10.82 1.41
CA LEU A 106 4.76 -9.58 2.10
C LEU A 106 4.40 -9.86 3.57
N PRO A 107 4.71 -8.94 4.49
CA PRO A 107 4.41 -9.13 5.89
C PRO A 107 2.90 -9.10 6.13
N ALA A 108 2.44 -10.00 6.97
CA ALA A 108 1.11 -9.97 7.57
C ALA A 108 1.27 -9.79 9.08
N PHE A 109 0.47 -8.89 9.63
CA PHE A 109 0.48 -8.57 11.05
C PHE A 109 -0.71 -9.27 11.73
N ASP A 110 -0.82 -9.06 13.04
CA ASP A 110 -2.07 -9.29 13.76
C ASP A 110 -3.12 -8.23 13.36
N PRO A 111 -4.39 -8.38 13.75
CA PRO A 111 -5.40 -7.35 13.54
C PRO A 111 -5.02 -5.99 14.17
N PRO A 112 -5.52 -4.86 13.62
CA PRO A 112 -5.27 -3.53 14.17
C PRO A 112 -5.64 -3.46 15.65
N GLY A 113 -4.76 -2.90 16.48
CA GLY A 113 -4.98 -2.86 17.92
C GLY A 113 -6.27 -2.15 18.34
N LEU A 114 -6.64 -1.07 17.66
CA LEU A 114 -7.89 -0.34 17.95
C LEU A 114 -9.15 -1.18 17.72
N LEU A 115 -9.12 -2.12 16.77
CA LEU A 115 -10.24 -3.05 16.53
C LEU A 115 -10.25 -4.20 17.53
N ALA A 116 -9.06 -4.61 18.01
CA ALA A 116 -8.90 -5.62 19.04
C ALA A 116 -9.05 -5.08 20.48
N GLY A 117 -9.26 -3.77 20.66
CA GLY A 117 -9.45 -3.14 21.96
C GLY A 117 -8.17 -2.94 22.78
N HIS A 118 -7.00 -2.92 22.15
CA HIS A 118 -5.72 -2.70 22.82
C HIS A 118 -4.80 -1.72 22.06
N GLU A 119 -4.07 -0.87 22.77
CA GLU A 119 -3.02 -0.06 22.15
C GLU A 119 -1.81 -0.95 21.82
N ARG A 120 -1.24 -0.77 20.63
CA ARG A 120 -0.18 -1.64 20.14
C ARG A 120 0.93 -0.84 19.48
N THR A 121 2.08 -0.83 20.13
CA THR A 121 3.30 -0.17 19.62
C THR A 121 4.16 -1.09 18.76
N ALA A 122 4.04 -2.42 18.90
CA ALA A 122 4.81 -3.40 18.14
C ALA A 122 3.94 -4.62 17.76
N PRO A 123 4.22 -5.33 16.65
CA PRO A 123 3.50 -6.54 16.30
C PRO A 123 3.88 -7.68 17.26
N THR A 124 2.92 -8.51 17.66
CA THR A 124 3.20 -9.70 18.47
C THR A 124 3.85 -10.78 17.63
N ARG A 125 3.39 -10.90 16.37
CA ARG A 125 3.97 -11.77 15.36
C ARG A 125 3.96 -11.09 14.00
N ILE A 126 5.00 -11.34 13.21
CA ILE A 126 5.04 -10.98 11.79
C ILE A 126 5.08 -12.29 11.02
N ASP A 127 3.98 -12.60 10.34
CA ASP A 127 3.93 -13.68 9.38
C ASP A 127 4.29 -13.14 7.99
N PHE A 128 4.57 -14.03 7.06
CA PHE A 128 4.84 -13.68 5.67
C PHE A 128 3.87 -14.45 4.77
N VAL A 129 3.25 -13.74 3.84
CA VAL A 129 2.32 -14.30 2.85
C VAL A 129 3.02 -14.33 1.50
N ASP A 130 3.20 -15.52 0.96
CA ASP A 130 3.73 -15.73 -0.38
C ASP A 130 2.73 -15.21 -1.43
N CYS A 131 3.19 -14.27 -2.24
CA CYS A 131 2.47 -13.70 -3.37
C CYS A 131 3.03 -14.31 -4.66
N HIS A 132 2.15 -14.78 -5.53
CA HIS A 132 2.50 -15.46 -6.78
C HIS A 132 2.06 -14.63 -7.99
N LEU A 133 3.03 -14.14 -8.76
CA LEU A 133 2.75 -13.35 -9.95
C LEU A 133 2.44 -14.27 -11.14
N ASN A 134 1.30 -14.04 -11.79
CA ASN A 134 0.90 -14.73 -13.03
C ASN A 134 1.65 -14.17 -14.26
N LEU A 135 2.98 -14.35 -14.29
CA LEU A 135 3.86 -13.87 -15.37
C LEU A 135 4.37 -15.01 -16.28
N GLY A 136 3.59 -16.09 -16.39
CA GLY A 136 3.95 -17.32 -17.11
C GLY A 136 4.61 -18.38 -16.23
N THR A 137 4.93 -19.54 -16.81
CA THR A 137 5.50 -20.68 -16.08
C THR A 137 6.92 -20.37 -15.62
N PRO A 138 7.20 -20.38 -14.30
CA PRO A 138 8.58 -20.29 -13.84
C PRO A 138 9.35 -21.51 -14.30
N THR A 139 10.60 -21.33 -14.72
CA THR A 139 11.47 -22.42 -15.20
C THR A 139 11.83 -23.42 -14.11
N ARG A 140 11.65 -23.05 -12.83
CA ARG A 140 11.88 -23.88 -11.64
C ARG A 140 10.90 -23.51 -10.52
N GLN A 141 10.45 -24.49 -9.75
CA GLN A 141 9.85 -24.23 -8.45
C GLN A 141 10.96 -23.78 -7.50
N ALA A 142 10.72 -22.68 -6.80
CA ALA A 142 11.72 -22.07 -5.95
C ALA A 142 11.02 -21.29 -4.86
N ARG A 143 11.54 -21.43 -3.64
CA ARG A 143 11.05 -20.71 -2.49
C ARG A 143 11.97 -19.53 -2.25
N ALA A 144 11.51 -18.33 -2.61
CA ALA A 144 12.27 -17.14 -2.31
C ALA A 144 12.48 -17.05 -0.78
N LEU A 145 13.73 -17.04 -0.34
CA LEU A 145 14.05 -16.65 1.03
C LEU A 145 13.86 -15.14 1.07
N SER A 146 12.69 -14.71 1.51
CA SER A 146 12.46 -13.28 1.71
C SER A 146 13.35 -12.83 2.88
N PRO A 147 14.17 -11.78 2.70
CA PRO A 147 14.88 -11.20 3.82
C PRO A 147 13.87 -10.76 4.90
N PRO A 148 14.26 -10.78 6.18
CA PRO A 148 13.39 -10.28 7.23
C PRO A 148 12.98 -8.84 6.95
N LEU A 149 11.76 -8.48 7.35
CA LEU A 149 11.26 -7.11 7.27
C LEU A 149 12.20 -6.19 8.07
N VAL A 150 12.88 -5.26 7.38
CA VAL A 150 13.97 -4.48 8.00
C VAL A 150 13.42 -3.47 8.98
N ASP A 151 12.31 -2.82 8.62
CA ASP A 151 11.66 -1.81 9.44
C ASP A 151 10.13 -2.01 9.40
N PRO A 152 9.57 -2.79 10.34
CA PRO A 152 8.13 -3.01 10.42
C PRO A 152 7.33 -1.72 10.61
N HIS A 153 7.89 -0.73 11.31
CA HIS A 153 7.19 0.54 11.57
C HIS A 153 7.11 1.38 10.31
N ALA A 154 8.21 1.56 9.58
CA ALA A 154 8.20 2.29 8.31
C ALA A 154 7.28 1.62 7.27
N TYR A 155 7.27 0.28 7.25
CA TYR A 155 6.36 -0.49 6.40
C TYR A 155 4.91 -0.19 6.73
N ALA A 156 4.50 -0.40 7.99
CA ALA A 156 3.13 -0.16 8.44
C ALA A 156 2.72 1.32 8.27
N HIS A 157 3.63 2.27 8.50
CA HIS A 157 3.37 3.70 8.32
C HIS A 157 3.07 4.05 6.86
N SER A 158 3.79 3.41 5.93
CA SER A 158 3.56 3.56 4.50
C SER A 158 2.19 3.03 4.10
N ILE A 159 1.79 1.87 4.63
CA ILE A 159 0.44 1.31 4.44
C ILE A 159 -0.63 2.27 4.99
N ALA A 160 -0.45 2.78 6.21
CA ALA A 160 -1.35 3.75 6.83
C ALA A 160 -1.53 5.00 5.96
N LYS A 161 -0.43 5.52 5.40
CA LYS A 161 -0.44 6.69 4.51
C LYS A 161 -1.30 6.44 3.27
N TRP A 162 -1.12 5.30 2.60
CA TRP A 162 -1.85 4.97 1.37
C TRP A 162 -3.33 4.74 1.66
N ALA A 163 -3.66 4.01 2.72
CA ALA A 163 -5.02 3.82 3.19
C ALA A 163 -5.70 5.16 3.55
N TYR A 164 -5.01 6.07 4.24
CA TYR A 164 -5.52 7.39 4.56
C TYR A 164 -5.79 8.23 3.30
N ALA A 165 -4.90 8.18 2.30
CA ALA A 165 -5.12 8.85 1.02
C ALA A 165 -6.34 8.29 0.28
N LEU A 166 -6.52 6.97 0.26
CA LEU A 166 -7.71 6.32 -0.30
C LEU A 166 -8.98 6.77 0.43
N ALA A 167 -8.99 6.78 1.76
CA ALA A 167 -10.15 7.21 2.54
C ALA A 167 -10.54 8.67 2.25
N VAL A 168 -9.55 9.57 2.16
CA VAL A 168 -9.78 10.98 1.83
C VAL A 168 -10.27 11.15 0.39
N ALA A 169 -9.81 10.31 -0.55
CA ALA A 169 -10.23 10.36 -1.94
C ALA A 169 -11.69 9.95 -2.13
N GLU A 170 -12.16 8.95 -1.36
CA GLU A 170 -13.52 8.42 -1.45
C GLU A 170 -14.53 9.20 -0.58
N ARG A 171 -14.12 9.67 0.59
CA ARG A 171 -15.04 10.25 1.60
C ARG A 171 -14.72 11.70 1.98
N GLY A 172 -13.65 12.28 1.44
CA GLY A 172 -13.19 13.63 1.79
C GLY A 172 -12.52 13.73 3.16
N LEU A 173 -12.07 14.93 3.53
CA LEU A 173 -11.34 15.19 4.79
C LEU A 173 -12.22 15.10 6.05
N ALA A 174 -13.54 15.21 5.89
CA ALA A 174 -14.52 15.19 6.97
C ALA A 174 -15.17 13.81 7.17
N CYS A 175 -14.56 12.75 6.63
CA CYS A 175 -15.12 11.40 6.64
C CYS A 175 -15.32 10.82 8.04
N CYS A 176 -14.41 11.15 8.98
CA CYS A 176 -14.42 10.70 10.37
C CYS A 176 -13.47 11.55 11.21
N ASP A 177 -13.34 11.26 12.51
CA ASP A 177 -12.26 11.84 13.32
C ASP A 177 -10.90 11.24 12.92
N THR A 178 -10.24 11.90 11.97
CA THR A 178 -8.94 11.50 11.42
C THR A 178 -7.75 12.05 12.22
N ARG A 179 -7.97 12.78 13.33
CA ARG A 179 -6.87 13.38 14.10
C ARG A 179 -5.84 12.33 14.56
N PRO A 180 -6.22 11.17 15.14
CA PRO A 180 -5.24 10.17 15.57
C PRO A 180 -4.38 9.63 14.41
N MET A 181 -4.99 9.34 13.26
CA MET A 181 -4.28 8.90 12.05
C MET A 181 -3.33 9.99 11.54
N ARG A 182 -3.75 11.25 11.51
CA ARG A 182 -2.86 12.37 11.11
C ARG A 182 -1.73 12.58 12.11
N ASP A 183 -1.97 12.39 13.41
CA ASP A 183 -0.94 12.46 14.44
C ASP A 183 0.12 11.36 14.23
N LEU A 184 -0.31 10.14 13.92
CA LEU A 184 0.58 9.05 13.52
C LEU A 184 1.38 9.39 12.25
N LEU A 185 0.73 9.85 11.19
CA LEU A 185 1.37 10.16 9.91
C LEU A 185 2.37 11.32 10.01
N LEU A 186 2.17 12.22 10.97
CA LEU A 186 3.06 13.33 11.27
C LEU A 186 4.10 13.03 12.35
N GLY A 187 4.22 11.77 12.80
CA GLY A 187 5.21 11.35 13.79
C GLY A 187 4.96 11.88 15.21
N ARG A 188 3.73 12.28 15.52
CA ARG A 188 3.27 12.65 16.86
C ARG A 188 2.78 11.45 17.67
N ARG A 189 2.66 10.29 17.03
CA ARG A 189 2.44 8.97 17.62
C ARG A 189 3.40 7.97 17.00
N ASP A 190 3.75 6.93 17.74
CA ASP A 190 4.65 5.85 17.35
C ASP A 190 3.98 4.46 17.36
N ASP A 191 2.67 4.41 17.65
CA ASP A 191 1.88 3.20 17.80
C ASP A 191 1.16 2.75 16.51
N VAL A 192 1.90 2.69 15.41
CA VAL A 192 1.36 2.38 14.06
C VAL A 192 0.53 1.08 14.01
N PHE A 193 0.86 0.09 14.82
CA PHE A 193 0.15 -1.20 14.88
C PHE A 193 -1.17 -1.14 15.66
N ALA A 194 -1.47 -0.03 16.33
CA ALA A 194 -2.82 0.26 16.78
C ALA A 194 -3.76 0.49 15.58
N PHE A 195 -3.24 1.03 14.48
CA PHE A 195 -4.01 1.41 13.30
C PHE A 195 -3.92 0.40 12.16
N VAL A 196 -2.76 -0.24 11.99
CA VAL A 196 -2.46 -1.11 10.84
C VAL A 196 -2.33 -2.54 11.29
N GLY A 197 -3.00 -3.44 10.57
CA GLY A 197 -2.95 -4.87 10.81
C GLY A 197 -3.40 -5.67 9.59
N THR A 198 -3.74 -6.93 9.82
CA THR A 198 -4.31 -7.82 8.81
C THR A 198 -5.61 -8.44 9.37
N PRO A 199 -6.72 -8.51 8.59
CA PRO A 199 -7.97 -9.10 9.07
C PRO A 199 -7.79 -10.55 9.56
N ALA A 200 -8.65 -10.94 10.51
CA ALA A 200 -8.81 -12.32 10.95
C ALA A 200 -10.28 -12.76 10.73
N PRO A 201 -10.55 -13.83 9.96
CA PRO A 201 -9.59 -14.69 9.25
C PRO A 201 -8.91 -13.97 8.06
N ARG A 202 -7.71 -14.45 7.71
CA ARG A 202 -6.98 -13.95 6.54
C ARG A 202 -7.65 -14.49 5.27
N VAL A 203 -8.12 -13.59 4.42
CA VAL A 203 -8.71 -13.92 3.12
C VAL A 203 -7.84 -13.30 2.04
N THR A 204 -7.48 -14.08 1.02
CA THR A 204 -6.71 -13.57 -0.12
C THR A 204 -7.58 -12.63 -0.96
N ALA A 205 -7.01 -11.52 -1.41
CA ALA A 205 -7.72 -10.56 -2.26
C ALA A 205 -8.02 -11.11 -3.66
N SER A 206 -8.92 -10.41 -4.38
CA SER A 206 -9.24 -10.70 -5.77
C SER A 206 -7.98 -10.70 -6.64
N ARG A 207 -7.91 -11.64 -7.59
CA ARG A 207 -6.77 -11.75 -8.53
C ARG A 207 -6.90 -10.87 -9.78
N GLU A 208 -7.97 -10.08 -9.87
CA GLU A 208 -8.28 -9.29 -11.07
C GLU A 208 -7.40 -8.03 -11.20
N TRP A 209 -7.09 -7.38 -10.08
CA TRP A 209 -6.43 -6.07 -10.07
C TRP A 209 -5.04 -6.11 -9.46
N LEU A 210 -4.15 -5.22 -9.92
CA LEU A 210 -2.81 -5.12 -9.31
C LEU A 210 -2.90 -4.66 -7.85
N HIS A 211 -3.77 -3.70 -7.56
CA HIS A 211 -4.07 -3.28 -6.20
C HIS A 211 -5.58 -3.21 -6.06
N ASP A 212 -6.06 -3.53 -4.87
CA ASP A 212 -7.48 -3.49 -4.55
C ASP A 212 -7.68 -2.84 -3.19
N PHE A 213 -8.81 -2.18 -2.99
CA PHE A 213 -9.16 -1.59 -1.71
C PHE A 213 -10.67 -1.46 -1.54
N ASP A 214 -11.09 -1.41 -0.28
CA ASP A 214 -12.48 -1.19 0.09
C ASP A 214 -12.57 -0.41 1.40
N LEU A 215 -13.68 0.30 1.61
CA LEU A 215 -13.94 1.12 2.79
C LEU A 215 -15.08 0.49 3.58
N HIS A 216 -14.86 0.28 4.88
CA HIS A 216 -15.85 -0.33 5.76
C HIS A 216 -16.17 0.57 6.94
N ASP A 217 -17.45 0.61 7.31
CA ASP A 217 -17.90 1.13 8.60
C ASP A 217 -17.91 -0.04 9.60
N ASP A 218 -16.80 -0.24 10.32
CA ASP A 218 -16.62 -1.29 11.33
C ASP A 218 -17.07 -0.79 12.71
N GLY A 219 -18.38 -0.76 12.92
CA GLY A 219 -18.99 -0.25 14.14
C GLY A 219 -18.75 1.25 14.30
N ALA A 220 -17.89 1.64 15.26
CA ALA A 220 -17.54 3.04 15.51
C ALA A 220 -16.30 3.51 14.73
N TRP A 221 -15.78 2.70 13.81
CA TRP A 221 -14.55 2.98 13.07
C TRP A 221 -14.80 3.01 11.57
N LEU A 222 -14.18 3.98 10.89
CA LEU A 222 -13.97 3.90 9.45
C LEU A 222 -12.66 3.14 9.23
N THR A 223 -12.71 2.08 8.43
CA THR A 223 -11.54 1.28 8.08
C THR A 223 -11.36 1.22 6.57
N VAL A 224 -10.13 0.95 6.15
CA VAL A 224 -9.78 0.65 4.77
C VAL A 224 -9.12 -0.72 4.74
N THR A 225 -9.65 -1.61 3.91
CA THR A 225 -8.93 -2.81 3.51
C THR A 225 -8.09 -2.48 2.28
N LEU A 226 -6.78 -2.69 2.31
CA LEU A 226 -5.85 -2.39 1.22
C LEU A 226 -5.05 -3.64 0.84
N ALA A 227 -5.31 -4.18 -0.34
CA ALA A 227 -4.58 -5.30 -0.93
C ALA A 227 -3.58 -4.80 -1.98
N LEU A 228 -2.31 -4.74 -1.61
CA LEU A 228 -1.24 -4.46 -2.57
C LEU A 228 -0.88 -5.76 -3.30
N PHE A 229 -0.75 -5.72 -4.62
CA PHE A 229 -0.49 -6.92 -5.42
C PHE A 229 -1.61 -7.96 -5.26
N ALA A 230 -2.88 -7.52 -5.30
CA ALA A 230 -4.05 -8.37 -5.16
C ALA A 230 -4.06 -9.51 -6.21
N SER A 231 -3.68 -9.20 -7.45
CA SER A 231 -3.38 -10.17 -8.54
C SER A 231 -2.40 -11.28 -8.16
N GLY A 232 -1.55 -11.05 -7.16
CA GLY A 232 -0.59 -12.00 -6.61
C GLY A 232 -1.13 -12.88 -5.48
N GLY A 233 -2.39 -12.74 -5.07
CA GLY A 233 -2.99 -13.49 -3.96
C GLY A 233 -2.61 -12.97 -2.57
N MET A 234 -2.24 -11.70 -2.44
CA MET A 234 -1.92 -11.09 -1.15
C MET A 234 -3.14 -11.09 -0.20
N THR A 235 -2.89 -11.17 1.11
CA THR A 235 -3.90 -10.87 2.14
C THR A 235 -3.99 -9.35 2.34
N PRO A 236 -5.18 -8.73 2.31
CA PRO A 236 -5.32 -7.29 2.53
C PRO A 236 -4.79 -6.85 3.90
N TYR A 237 -4.26 -5.64 3.96
CA TYR A 237 -4.09 -4.91 5.21
C TYR A 237 -5.44 -4.34 5.65
N GLN A 238 -5.71 -4.33 6.94
CA GLN A 238 -6.81 -3.56 7.53
C GLN A 238 -6.22 -2.34 8.21
N VAL A 239 -6.75 -1.16 7.91
CA VAL A 239 -6.27 0.10 8.46
C VAL A 239 -7.43 0.88 9.07
N VAL A 240 -7.32 1.21 10.34
CA VAL A 240 -8.27 2.10 11.02
C VAL A 240 -7.96 3.54 10.65
N ILE A 241 -8.91 4.25 10.06
CA ILE A 241 -8.75 5.65 9.61
C ILE A 241 -9.13 6.62 10.71
N GLY A 242 -10.21 6.34 11.44
CA GLY A 242 -10.72 7.21 12.49
C GLY A 242 -12.10 6.78 12.98
N ARG A 243 -12.61 7.46 14.01
CA ARG A 243 -13.93 7.13 14.58
C ARG A 243 -15.07 7.75 13.78
N THR A 244 -16.04 6.94 13.42
CA THR A 244 -17.33 7.37 12.87
C THR A 244 -18.24 7.78 14.03
N GLY A 245 -18.93 8.91 13.93
CA GLY A 245 -19.91 9.32 14.96
C GLY A 245 -19.49 10.40 15.96
N CYS A 246 -18.63 11.35 15.59
CA CYS A 246 -18.66 12.68 16.23
C CYS A 246 -19.05 13.72 15.17
N GLN A 247 -20.33 13.74 14.79
CA GLN A 247 -20.92 14.90 14.10
C GLN A 247 -21.69 15.72 15.14
N ALA A 248 -21.12 16.83 15.56
CA ALA A 248 -21.93 17.99 15.91
C ALA A 248 -22.77 18.34 14.67
N SER A 249 -24.09 18.25 14.81
CA SER A 249 -25.14 18.76 13.93
C SER A 249 -24.85 18.83 12.41
N ARG A 250 -25.42 17.87 11.68
CA ARG A 250 -25.63 17.94 10.23
C ARG A 250 -26.43 19.20 9.86
N ALA A 251 -25.89 20.03 8.98
CA ALA A 251 -26.67 20.94 8.15
C ALA A 251 -26.18 20.85 6.70
N GLY A 252 -27.12 20.61 5.79
CA GLY A 252 -26.90 20.69 4.34
C GLY A 252 -26.52 19.36 3.70
N GLY A 253 -27.53 18.61 3.26
CA GLY A 253 -27.33 17.44 2.42
C GLY A 253 -26.96 17.83 1.00
N GLU A 254 -26.12 17.00 0.38
CA GLU A 254 -26.11 16.77 -1.06
C GLU A 254 -25.65 15.32 -1.26
N ALA A 255 -26.51 14.55 -1.94
CA ALA A 255 -26.23 13.18 -2.31
C ALA A 255 -25.19 13.19 -3.44
N HIS A 256 -24.12 12.41 -3.27
CA HIS A 256 -23.17 12.10 -4.33
C HIS A 256 -23.11 10.57 -4.56
N PRO A 257 -22.72 10.14 -5.77
CA PRO A 257 -23.35 9.03 -6.46
C PRO A 257 -22.63 7.71 -6.24
N GLU A 258 -23.28 6.66 -6.76
CA GLU A 258 -22.91 5.24 -6.81
C GLU A 258 -21.43 4.90 -6.74
N ALA A 259 -21.17 3.80 -6.01
CA ALA A 259 -19.89 3.10 -5.92
C ALA A 259 -19.20 2.98 -7.29
N MET A 260 -17.96 3.46 -7.37
CA MET A 260 -17.16 3.38 -8.58
C MET A 260 -16.70 1.93 -8.85
N PRO A 261 -16.69 1.49 -10.13
CA PRO A 261 -16.15 0.19 -10.47
C PRO A 261 -14.62 0.17 -10.29
N ALA A 262 -14.13 -0.99 -9.84
CA ALA A 262 -12.71 -1.27 -9.62
C ALA A 262 -11.85 -0.97 -10.86
N LEU A 263 -10.65 -0.43 -10.61
CA LEU A 263 -9.78 0.22 -11.60
C LEU A 263 -9.08 -0.74 -12.54
N ALA A 264 -9.46 -0.72 -13.83
CA ALA A 264 -8.78 -1.47 -14.89
C ALA A 264 -7.41 -0.94 -15.31
N VAL A 265 -6.38 -1.78 -15.13
CA VAL A 265 -5.09 -1.66 -15.81
C VAL A 265 -5.07 -2.66 -16.96
N VAL A 266 -5.26 -2.16 -18.18
CA VAL A 266 -5.08 -2.93 -19.41
C VAL A 266 -3.63 -3.42 -19.50
N PRO A 267 -3.35 -4.73 -19.59
CA PRO A 267 -2.02 -5.21 -19.93
C PRO A 267 -1.70 -4.76 -21.35
N ARG A 268 -0.58 -4.06 -21.54
CA ARG A 268 -0.12 -3.74 -22.90
C ARG A 268 0.21 -5.06 -23.59
N GLY A 269 -0.39 -5.23 -24.76
CA GLY A 269 -0.42 -6.44 -25.57
C GLY A 269 0.96 -6.94 -26.01
N GLY A 270 0.91 -8.18 -26.49
CA GLY A 270 2.04 -9.02 -26.80
C GLY A 270 2.91 -8.51 -27.95
N LEU A 271 4.15 -8.95 -27.90
CA LEU A 271 5.07 -8.96 -29.04
C LEU A 271 4.51 -9.95 -30.07
N GLU A 272 4.08 -9.44 -31.22
CA GLU A 272 3.90 -10.27 -32.42
C GLU A 272 5.27 -10.82 -32.85
N PRO A 273 5.34 -12.11 -33.25
CA PRO A 273 6.54 -12.66 -33.85
C PRO A 273 6.71 -12.12 -35.28
N PRO A 274 7.96 -11.97 -35.78
CA PRO A 274 8.18 -11.56 -37.16
C PRO A 274 7.68 -12.64 -38.12
N CYS A 275 6.88 -12.21 -39.10
CA CYS A 275 6.48 -13.04 -40.26
C CYS A 275 7.71 -13.40 -41.11
N PRO A 276 7.68 -14.55 -41.81
CA PRO A 276 8.82 -15.09 -42.57
C PRO A 276 9.20 -14.27 -43.80
#